data_AF-D6GWZ3-F1
#
_entry.id   AF-D6GWZ3-F1
#
_cell.length_a   1.000
_cell.length_b   1.000
_cell.length_c   1.000
_cell.angle_alpha   90.00
_cell.angle_beta   90.00
_cell.angle_gamma   90.00
#
_symmetry.space_group_name_H-M   'P 1'
#
loop_
_entity.id
_entity.type
_entity.pdbx_description
1 polymer ?
#
loop_
_entity_poly.entity_id
_entity_poly.type
_entity_poly.pdbx_seq_one_letter_code
_entity_poly.pdbx_strand_id
1 'polypeptide(L)'
;MAYPDTLVGTDSHTTMIDGLGVVGFGVGGIEAEAALLNQPVSFTTPKVLGVNLKGKLGKGITAMDLALTLTKKFREKGVVGWFIEYYGEGVKSLSLPDRATISNMCPEYGATISFFPVDDETLNYMRQTGRIT
;
A
#
# COMPACT_ATOMS: atom_id res chain seq x y z
N MET A 1 1.40 -5.65 25.17
CA MET A 1 2.18 -4.75 24.29
C MET A 1 1.38 -4.55 23.02
N ALA A 2 1.30 -3.34 22.48
CA ALA A 2 0.63 -3.06 21.20
C ALA A 2 1.64 -2.42 20.26
N TYR A 3 1.69 -2.90 19.02
CA TYR A 3 2.57 -2.40 17.96
C TYR A 3 1.86 -2.54 16.60
N PRO A 4 2.21 -1.70 15.59
CA PRO A 4 1.65 -1.82 14.26
C PRO A 4 1.96 -3.17 13.62
N ASP A 5 1.05 -3.68 12.81
CA ASP A 5 1.32 -4.83 11.97
C ASP A 5 2.26 -4.43 10.82
N THR A 6 3.23 -5.29 10.54
CA THR A 6 4.22 -5.13 9.47
C THR A 6 4.64 -6.52 9.00
N LEU A 7 4.79 -6.73 7.70
CA LEU A 7 5.26 -8.02 7.19
C LEU A 7 6.11 -7.90 5.92
N VAL A 8 6.84 -8.96 5.63
CA VAL A 8 7.39 -9.21 4.29
C VAL A 8 6.86 -10.55 3.79
N GLY A 9 6.67 -10.67 2.48
CA GLY A 9 6.20 -11.90 1.85
C GLY A 9 7.06 -12.28 0.66
N THR A 10 7.04 -13.56 0.28
CA THR A 10 7.69 -14.04 -0.95
C THR A 10 6.84 -13.81 -2.20
N ASP A 11 5.80 -12.98 -2.08
CA ASP A 11 4.90 -12.58 -3.15
C ASP A 11 5.08 -11.09 -3.44
N SER A 12 5.21 -10.70 -4.71
CA SER A 12 5.40 -9.30 -5.10
C SER A 12 4.22 -8.41 -4.70
N HIS A 13 3.03 -8.97 -4.70
CA HIS A 13 1.76 -8.31 -4.41
C HIS A 13 1.41 -8.31 -2.92
N THR A 14 2.35 -8.70 -2.04
CA THR A 14 2.27 -8.45 -0.59
C THR A 14 1.90 -6.98 -0.28
N THR A 15 2.32 -6.05 -1.14
CA THR A 15 1.98 -4.62 -1.12
C THR A 15 0.48 -4.31 -1.21
N MET A 16 -0.38 -5.27 -1.58
CA MET A 16 -1.83 -5.11 -1.48
C MET A 16 -2.27 -4.75 -0.06
N ILE A 17 -1.59 -5.27 0.97
CA ILE A 17 -1.94 -5.01 2.38
C ILE A 17 -1.70 -3.56 2.80
N ASP A 18 -0.89 -2.81 2.05
CA ASP A 18 -0.61 -1.39 2.30
C ASP A 18 -1.87 -0.53 2.21
N GLY A 19 -2.90 -0.99 1.47
CA GLY A 19 -4.22 -0.37 1.39
C GLY A 19 -4.99 -0.39 2.71
N LEU A 20 -4.66 -1.33 3.61
CA LEU A 20 -5.22 -1.49 4.95
C LEU A 20 -4.41 -0.72 6.02
N GLY A 21 -3.31 -0.06 5.64
CA GLY A 21 -2.44 0.65 6.58
C GLY A 21 -1.45 -0.24 7.32
N VAL A 22 -1.16 -1.43 6.77
CA VAL A 22 -0.08 -2.32 7.22
C VAL A 22 1.10 -2.10 6.30
N VAL A 23 2.31 -1.89 6.82
CA VAL A 23 3.50 -1.78 5.96
C VAL A 23 3.94 -3.19 5.56
N GLY A 24 3.81 -3.55 4.28
CA GLY A 24 4.31 -4.83 3.81
C GLY A 24 4.71 -4.87 2.34
N PHE A 25 5.75 -5.64 2.04
CA PHE A 25 6.30 -5.73 0.68
C PHE A 25 6.92 -7.08 0.36
N GLY A 26 7.07 -7.34 -0.93
CA GLY A 26 7.70 -8.54 -1.45
C GLY A 26 9.22 -8.54 -1.23
N VAL A 27 9.76 -9.69 -0.80
CA VAL A 27 11.19 -9.96 -0.68
C VAL A 27 11.54 -11.31 -1.31
N GLY A 28 12.82 -11.60 -1.49
CA GLY A 28 13.28 -12.91 -1.93
C GLY A 28 13.07 -13.99 -0.85
N GLY A 29 13.13 -15.26 -1.27
CA GLY A 29 12.94 -16.39 -0.35
C GLY A 29 13.97 -16.42 0.78
N ILE A 30 15.22 -16.04 0.51
CA ILE A 30 16.29 -16.01 1.51
C ILE A 30 16.01 -14.94 2.57
N GLU A 31 15.56 -13.75 2.16
CA GLU A 31 15.19 -12.67 3.08
C GLU A 31 13.97 -13.06 3.92
N ALA A 32 12.99 -13.74 3.33
CA ALA A 32 11.83 -14.25 4.06
C ALA A 32 12.23 -15.33 5.09
N GLU A 33 13.10 -16.27 4.71
CA GLU A 33 13.65 -17.28 5.64
C GLU A 33 14.46 -16.64 6.76
N ALA A 34 15.28 -15.63 6.46
CA ALA A 34 16.03 -14.87 7.45
C ALA A 34 15.08 -14.19 8.45
N ALA A 35 13.98 -13.58 7.97
CA ALA A 35 12.96 -12.99 8.82
C ALA A 35 12.30 -14.03 9.75
N LEU A 36 12.02 -15.24 9.26
CA LEU A 36 11.53 -16.36 10.09
C LEU A 36 12.53 -16.78 11.16
N LEU A 37 13.83 -16.60 10.91
CA LEU A 37 14.92 -16.83 11.87
C LEU A 37 15.22 -15.59 12.75
N ASN A 38 14.27 -14.65 12.85
CA ASN A 38 14.37 -13.40 13.60
C ASN A 38 15.53 -12.48 13.15
N GLN A 39 16.00 -12.63 11.91
CA GLN A 39 16.93 -11.65 11.35
C GLN A 39 16.15 -10.42 10.85
N PRO A 40 16.62 -9.21 11.14
CA PRO A 40 15.97 -8.00 10.66
C PRO A 40 16.09 -7.88 9.14
N VAL A 41 15.01 -7.45 8.49
CA VAL A 41 15.04 -7.07 7.07
C VAL A 41 15.76 -5.72 6.96
N SER A 42 16.86 -5.69 6.21
CA SER A 42 17.67 -4.48 6.00
C SER A 42 17.32 -3.83 4.67
N PHE A 43 17.08 -2.52 4.67
CA PHE A 43 16.92 -1.71 3.47
C PHE A 43 17.42 -0.29 3.72
N THR A 44 17.79 0.42 2.65
CA THR A 44 18.18 1.83 2.74
C THR A 44 17.00 2.68 3.14
N THR A 45 17.23 3.75 3.90
CA THR A 45 16.16 4.70 4.26
C THR A 45 15.48 5.21 2.98
N PRO A 46 14.20 4.89 2.76
CA PRO A 46 13.54 5.17 1.50
C PRO A 46 13.15 6.65 1.41
N LYS A 47 13.11 7.17 0.19
CA LYS A 47 12.43 8.44 -0.08
C LYS A 47 10.92 8.21 -0.04
N VAL A 48 10.18 9.15 0.52
CA VAL A 48 8.71 9.09 0.56
C VAL A 48 8.12 10.10 -0.42
N LEU A 49 7.31 9.63 -1.37
CA LEU A 49 6.50 10.45 -2.24
C LEU A 49 5.07 10.54 -1.70
N GLY A 50 4.72 11.71 -1.16
CA GLY A 50 3.34 12.01 -0.79
C GLY A 50 2.45 12.27 -2.01
N VAL A 51 1.33 11.57 -2.10
CA VAL A 51 0.33 11.68 -3.17
C VAL A 51 -0.97 12.26 -2.63
N ASN A 52 -1.23 13.52 -2.95
CA ASN A 52 -2.45 14.21 -2.55
C ASN A 52 -3.61 13.90 -3.53
N LEU A 53 -4.52 13.02 -3.13
CA LEU A 53 -5.74 12.76 -3.87
C LEU A 53 -6.81 13.79 -3.51
N LYS A 54 -7.42 14.39 -4.54
CA LYS A 54 -8.45 15.43 -4.41
C LYS A 54 -9.71 15.06 -5.18
N GLY A 55 -10.84 15.58 -4.74
CA GLY A 55 -12.14 15.26 -5.31
C GLY A 55 -12.53 13.78 -5.13
N LYS A 56 -13.34 13.27 -6.05
CA LYS A 56 -13.83 11.88 -6.07
C LYS A 56 -13.80 11.33 -7.49
N LEU A 57 -13.77 10.01 -7.62
CA LEU A 57 -13.86 9.36 -8.94
C LEU A 57 -15.16 9.75 -9.64
N GLY A 58 -15.05 10.06 -10.94
CA GLY A 58 -16.20 10.40 -11.78
C GLY A 58 -17.12 9.21 -12.01
N LYS A 59 -18.36 9.48 -12.44
CA LYS A 59 -19.30 8.40 -12.80
C LYS A 59 -18.70 7.51 -13.90
N GLY A 60 -18.67 6.20 -13.66
CA GLY A 60 -18.12 5.22 -14.61
C GLY A 60 -16.59 5.05 -14.54
N ILE A 61 -15.90 5.80 -13.67
CA ILE A 61 -14.47 5.61 -13.41
C ILE A 61 -14.31 4.69 -12.19
N THR A 62 -13.43 3.70 -12.32
CA THR A 62 -13.14 2.69 -11.31
C THR A 62 -11.83 2.96 -10.57
N ALA A 63 -11.61 2.25 -9.45
CA ALA A 63 -10.32 2.26 -8.78
C ALA A 63 -9.18 1.75 -9.68
N MET A 64 -9.47 0.82 -10.59
CA MET A 64 -8.49 0.32 -11.56
C MET A 64 -8.05 1.41 -12.54
N ASP A 65 -8.97 2.26 -13.01
CA ASP A 65 -8.63 3.40 -13.87
C ASP A 65 -7.68 4.39 -13.16
N LEU A 66 -7.93 4.63 -11.87
CA LEU A 66 -7.05 5.43 -11.03
C LEU A 66 -5.68 4.75 -10.85
N ALA A 67 -5.67 3.45 -10.53
CA ALA A 67 -4.45 2.68 -10.32
C ALA A 67 -3.56 2.67 -11.58
N LEU A 68 -4.14 2.47 -12.77
CA LEU A 68 -3.42 2.55 -14.05
C LEU A 68 -2.89 3.96 -14.33
N THR A 69 -3.69 5.00 -14.02
CA THR A 69 -3.29 6.40 -14.19
C THR A 69 -2.10 6.75 -13.29
N LEU A 70 -2.13 6.33 -12.02
CA LEU A 70 -1.05 6.52 -11.07
C LEU A 70 0.20 5.73 -11.47
N THR A 71 0.03 4.46 -11.86
CA THR A 71 1.12 3.60 -12.34
C THR A 71 1.88 4.27 -13.49
N LYS A 72 1.17 4.80 -14.48
CA LYS A 72 1.79 5.53 -15.60
C LYS A 72 2.62 6.74 -15.10
N LYS A 73 2.04 7.58 -14.24
CA LYS A 73 2.72 8.77 -13.69
C LYS A 73 3.96 8.41 -12.87
N PHE A 74 3.88 7.33 -12.08
CA PHE A 74 4.99 6.87 -11.24
C PHE A 74 6.13 6.27 -12.05
N ARG A 75 5.81 5.52 -13.13
CA ARG A 75 6.82 5.06 -14.09
C ARG A 75 7.55 6.23 -14.74
N GLU A 76 6.82 7.25 -15.20
CA GLU A 76 7.41 8.46 -15.79
C GLU A 76 8.30 9.21 -14.79
N LYS A 77 7.94 9.21 -13.50
CA LYS A 77 8.70 9.87 -12.43
C LYS A 77 9.94 9.08 -11.98
N GLY A 78 9.96 7.76 -12.16
CA GLY A 78 11.07 6.89 -11.73
C GLY A 78 11.13 6.70 -10.21
N VAL A 79 10.07 6.15 -9.61
CA VAL A 79 9.94 5.97 -8.14
C VAL A 79 10.53 4.65 -7.62
N VAL A 80 11.48 4.06 -8.33
CA VAL A 80 12.03 2.74 -7.97
C VAL A 80 12.66 2.77 -6.57
N GLY A 81 12.22 1.88 -5.69
CA GLY A 81 12.69 1.79 -4.29
C GLY A 81 12.17 2.91 -3.36
N TRP A 82 11.21 3.71 -3.80
CA TRP A 82 10.60 4.74 -2.96
C TRP A 82 9.37 4.20 -2.25
N PHE A 83 8.96 4.88 -1.19
CA PHE A 83 7.69 4.68 -0.53
C PHE A 83 6.67 5.66 -1.11
N ILE A 84 5.49 5.18 -1.47
CA ILE A 84 4.37 6.04 -1.86
C ILE A 84 3.42 6.13 -0.67
N GLU A 85 3.03 7.34 -0.29
CA GLU A 85 2.06 7.56 0.80
C GLU A 85 0.90 8.41 0.29
N TYR A 86 -0.33 7.92 0.43
CA TYR A 86 -1.53 8.61 -0.02
C TYR A 86 -2.16 9.44 1.09
N TYR A 87 -2.55 10.67 0.75
CA TYR A 87 -3.25 11.57 1.65
C TYR A 87 -4.22 12.47 0.88
N GLY A 88 -4.97 13.30 1.61
CA GLY A 88 -5.90 14.26 1.03
C GLY A 88 -7.36 13.80 1.07
N GLU A 89 -8.26 14.70 0.69
CA GLU A 89 -9.72 14.49 0.77
C GLU A 89 -10.19 13.30 -0.09
N GLY A 90 -9.51 13.04 -1.20
CA GLY A 90 -9.90 11.99 -2.14
C GLY A 90 -9.72 10.58 -1.57
N VAL A 91 -8.81 10.40 -0.62
CA VAL A 91 -8.61 9.10 0.07
C VAL A 91 -9.89 8.68 0.82
N LYS A 92 -10.60 9.66 1.41
CA LYS A 92 -11.87 9.41 2.13
C LYS A 92 -13.00 8.94 1.21
N SER A 93 -12.86 9.11 -0.10
CA SER A 93 -13.85 8.66 -1.08
C SER A 93 -13.60 7.23 -1.60
N LEU A 94 -12.45 6.65 -1.27
CA LEU A 94 -12.04 5.32 -1.70
C LEU A 94 -12.38 4.29 -0.61
N SER A 95 -13.10 3.24 -1.01
CA SER A 95 -13.33 2.08 -0.13
C SER A 95 -12.03 1.30 0.10
N LEU A 96 -12.00 0.43 1.11
CA LEU A 96 -10.81 -0.40 1.36
C LEU A 96 -10.41 -1.26 0.14
N PRO A 97 -11.33 -1.95 -0.56
CA PRO A 97 -11.00 -2.64 -1.81
C PRO A 97 -10.41 -1.74 -2.90
N ASP A 98 -10.84 -0.48 -2.99
CA ASP A 98 -10.27 0.48 -3.96
C ASP A 98 -8.82 0.82 -3.60
N ARG A 99 -8.53 1.04 -2.31
CA ARG A 99 -7.17 1.29 -1.81
C ARG A 99 -6.27 0.09 -2.08
N ALA A 100 -6.75 -1.12 -1.78
CA ALA A 100 -6.03 -2.37 -2.04
C ALA A 100 -5.77 -2.57 -3.55
N THR A 101 -6.70 -2.17 -4.43
CA THR A 101 -6.49 -2.20 -5.89
C THR A 101 -5.32 -1.29 -6.30
N ILE A 102 -5.24 -0.09 -5.72
CA ILE A 102 -4.18 0.88 -6.00
C ILE A 102 -2.84 0.40 -5.45
N SER A 103 -2.81 -0.09 -4.21
CA SER A 103 -1.57 -0.52 -3.55
C SER A 103 -1.00 -1.81 -4.15
N ASN A 104 -1.86 -2.73 -4.58
CA ASN A 104 -1.48 -3.95 -5.29
C ASN A 104 -0.67 -3.66 -6.58
N MET A 105 -0.85 -2.50 -7.20
CA MET A 105 -0.10 -2.11 -8.41
C MET A 105 1.34 -1.62 -8.13
N CYS A 106 1.81 -1.69 -6.88
CA CYS A 106 3.12 -1.20 -6.46
C CYS A 106 4.30 -1.80 -7.25
N PRO A 107 4.37 -3.14 -7.45
CA PRO A 107 5.44 -3.75 -8.24
C PRO A 107 5.50 -3.22 -9.68
N GLU A 108 4.35 -2.85 -10.25
CA GLU A 108 4.23 -2.40 -11.62
C GLU A 108 4.92 -1.05 -11.87
N TYR A 109 5.13 -0.21 -10.86
CA TYR A 109 5.92 1.03 -10.97
C TYR A 109 7.21 1.04 -10.13
N GLY A 110 7.56 -0.11 -9.53
CA GLY A 110 8.85 -0.37 -8.89
C GLY A 110 9.06 0.28 -7.53
N ALA A 111 8.03 0.88 -6.93
CA ALA A 111 8.10 1.34 -5.55
C ALA A 111 8.16 0.15 -4.59
N THR A 112 8.64 0.37 -3.37
CA THR A 112 8.73 -0.69 -2.35
C THR A 112 7.39 -0.90 -1.65
N ILE A 113 6.68 0.18 -1.30
CA ILE A 113 5.33 0.13 -0.70
C ILE A 113 4.43 1.22 -1.30
N SER A 114 3.12 1.02 -1.16
CA SER A 114 2.07 1.90 -1.63
C SER A 114 1.00 2.13 -0.57
N PHE A 115 1.31 3.02 0.38
CA PHE A 115 0.72 3.07 1.71
C PHE A 115 -0.47 4.01 1.86
N PHE A 116 -1.58 3.47 2.39
CA PHE A 116 -2.74 4.22 2.85
C PHE A 116 -2.79 4.17 4.38
N PRO A 117 -2.54 5.27 5.11
CA PRO A 117 -2.62 5.28 6.56
C PRO A 117 -3.97 4.81 7.10
N VAL A 118 -3.97 4.19 8.28
CA VAL A 118 -5.18 3.75 8.97
C VAL A 118 -6.11 4.94 9.24
N ASP A 119 -7.36 4.83 8.80
CA ASP A 119 -8.41 5.82 9.04
C ASP A 119 -9.75 5.14 9.40
N ASP A 120 -10.82 5.91 9.48
CA ASP A 120 -12.16 5.41 9.82
C ASP A 120 -12.66 4.32 8.86
N GLU A 121 -12.31 4.40 7.57
CA GLU A 121 -12.67 3.37 6.59
C GLU A 121 -11.92 2.07 6.87
N THR A 122 -10.63 2.14 7.21
CA THR A 122 -9.87 0.97 7.65
C THR A 122 -10.53 0.32 8.87
N LEU A 123 -10.91 1.10 9.88
CA LEU A 123 -11.59 0.58 11.08
C LEU A 123 -12.97 -0.02 10.75
N ASN A 124 -13.72 0.60 9.85
CA ASN A 124 -15.01 0.09 9.39
C ASN A 124 -14.86 -1.24 8.65
N TYR A 125 -13.88 -1.35 7.75
CA TYR A 125 -13.57 -2.59 7.04
C TYR A 125 -13.20 -3.73 8.01
N MET A 126 -12.43 -3.43 9.05
CA MET A 126 -12.05 -4.41 10.08
C MET A 126 -13.27 -4.94 10.85
N ARG A 127 -14.23 -4.07 11.18
CA ARG A 127 -15.50 -4.48 11.80
C ARG A 127 -16.35 -5.32 10.84
N GLN A 128 -16.45 -4.93 9.57
CA GLN A 128 -17.19 -5.67 8.55
C GLN A 128 -16.63 -7.07 8.30
N THR A 129 -15.31 -7.25 8.49
CA THR A 129 -14.61 -8.53 8.34
C THR A 129 -14.54 -9.34 9.65
N GLY A 130 -15.34 -8.96 10.66
CA GLY A 130 -15.54 -9.76 11.86
C GLY A 130 -14.56 -9.48 13.01
N ARG A 131 -13.71 -8.45 12.91
CA ARG A 131 -12.90 -8.01 14.05
C ARG A 131 -13.77 -7.14 14.96
N ILE A 132 -14.10 -7.67 16.12
CA ILE A 132 -14.84 -6.95 17.16
C ILE A 132 -13.83 -6.01 17.85
N THR A 133 -14.05 -4.70 17.72
CA THR A 133 -13.34 -3.67 18.50
C THR A 133 -13.88 -3.61 19.92
#